data_AF-A0A2E9ZQ45-F1
#
_entry.id   AF-A0A2E9ZQ45-F1
#
_cell.length_a   1.000
_cell.length_b   1.000
_cell.length_c   1.000
_cell.angle_alpha   90.00
_cell.angle_beta   90.00
_cell.angle_gamma   90.00
#
_symmetry.space_group_name_H-M   'P 1'
#
loop_
_entity.id
_entity.type
_entity.pdbx_description
1 polymer ?
#
loop_
_entity_poly.entity_id
_entity_poly.type
_entity_poly.pdbx_seq_one_letter_code
_entity_poly.pdbx_strand_id
1 'polypeptide(L)'
;MVNAETGTVTAWFYKPHMANFLRMKLESFEVLAKREGGDAKLVFEAVANPVTGETVGDTSEFLAKADWLSVTGTFDAVLPEITVLGKVYRSVAFNYPKGN
;
A
#
# COMPACT_ATOMS: atom_id res chain seq x y z
N MET A 1 5.44 -4.66 -1.86
CA MET A 1 6.01 -5.88 -2.45
C MET A 1 4.91 -6.70 -3.09
N VAL A 2 5.02 -6.98 -4.38
CA VAL A 2 4.06 -7.82 -5.12
C VAL A 2 4.42 -9.29 -4.95
N ASN A 3 3.42 -10.12 -4.65
CA ASN A 3 3.47 -11.57 -4.80
C ASN A 3 2.60 -11.95 -6.01
N ALA A 4 3.25 -12.37 -7.09
CA ALA A 4 2.58 -12.71 -8.34
C ALA A 4 1.78 -14.03 -8.24
N GLU A 5 2.20 -14.98 -7.41
CA GLU A 5 1.53 -16.28 -7.24
C GLU A 5 0.16 -16.11 -6.58
N THR A 6 0.07 -15.21 -5.60
CA THR A 6 -1.17 -14.94 -4.86
C THR A 6 -1.95 -13.75 -5.41
N GLY A 7 -1.37 -13.00 -6.36
CA GLY A 7 -1.96 -11.77 -6.89
C GLY A 7 -2.11 -10.69 -5.81
N THR A 8 -1.16 -10.62 -4.87
CA THR A 8 -1.22 -9.66 -3.76
C THR A 8 -0.10 -8.64 -3.81
N VAL A 9 -0.31 -7.50 -3.17
CA VAL A 9 0.73 -6.50 -2.92
C VAL A 9 0.65 -6.05 -1.48
N THR A 10 1.79 -6.11 -0.80
CA THR A 10 1.93 -5.63 0.58
C THR A 10 2.55 -4.25 0.59
N ALA A 11 2.00 -3.34 1.38
CA ALA A 11 2.56 -2.03 1.67
C ALA A 11 2.93 -1.95 3.15
N TRP A 12 4.07 -1.32 3.45
CA TRP A 12 4.50 -1.04 4.81
C TRP A 12 4.72 0.45 5.01
N PHE A 13 4.32 0.95 6.17
CA PHE A 13 4.63 2.30 6.61
C PHE A 13 5.86 2.28 7.51
N TYR A 14 6.79 3.20 7.24
CA TYR A 14 8.01 3.37 8.00
C TYR A 14 8.10 4.78 8.58
N LYS A 15 8.76 4.88 9.73
CA LYS A 15 9.27 6.16 10.24
C LYS A 15 10.34 6.72 9.28
N PRO A 16 10.66 8.02 9.34
CA PRO A 16 11.72 8.62 8.54
C PRO A 16 13.02 7.81 8.58
N HIS A 17 13.73 7.76 7.45
CA HIS A 17 14.95 6.98 7.27
C HIS A 17 14.80 5.47 7.51
N MET A 18 13.59 4.93 7.36
CA MET A 18 13.28 3.52 7.59
C MET A 18 13.68 3.03 8.99
N ALA A 19 13.74 3.93 9.97
CA ALA A 19 14.27 3.63 11.29
C ALA A 19 13.50 2.51 12.00
N ASN A 20 12.16 2.46 11.82
CA ASN A 20 11.26 1.45 12.34
C ASN A 20 9.94 1.45 11.56
N PHE A 21 9.15 0.39 11.71
CA PHE A 21 7.75 0.37 11.28
C PHE A 21 6.92 1.46 11.97
N LEU A 22 6.01 2.05 11.21
CA LEU A 22 5.09 3.08 11.67
C LEU A 22 3.67 2.51 11.66
N ARG A 23 3.10 2.30 12.85
CA ARG A 23 1.69 1.91 12.96
C ARG A 23 0.79 3.06 12.53
N MET A 24 -0.20 2.71 11.73
CA MET A 24 -1.19 3.60 11.15
C MET A 24 -2.55 3.26 11.76
N LYS A 25 -3.22 4.28 12.29
CA LYS A 25 -4.62 4.17 12.74
C LYS A 25 -5.56 4.31 11.55
N LEU A 26 -5.65 3.26 10.75
CA LEU A 26 -6.40 3.26 9.49
C LEU A 26 -6.81 1.82 9.13
N GLU A 27 -8.07 1.62 8.77
CA GLU A 27 -8.58 0.30 8.36
C GLU A 27 -8.17 -0.05 6.92
N SER A 28 -8.17 0.94 6.02
CA SER A 28 -7.74 0.76 4.64
C SER A 28 -7.37 2.08 3.95
N PHE A 29 -6.67 1.99 2.82
CA PHE A 29 -6.47 3.10 1.90
C PHE A 29 -6.48 2.63 0.44
N GLU A 30 -6.67 3.58 -0.47
CA GLU A 30 -6.77 3.30 -1.91
C GLU A 30 -5.54 3.77 -2.67
N VAL A 31 -5.16 3.02 -3.69
CA VAL A 31 -4.18 3.40 -4.69
C VAL A 31 -4.78 3.17 -6.06
N LEU A 32 -4.60 4.12 -6.98
CA LEU A 32 -5.01 3.99 -8.37
C LEU A 32 -3.79 3.61 -9.20
N ALA A 33 -3.75 2.37 -9.68
CA ALA A 33 -2.72 1.89 -10.58
C ALA A 33 -3.13 2.15 -12.04
N LYS A 34 -2.26 2.80 -12.80
CA LYS A 34 -2.49 3.06 -14.23
C LYS A 34 -2.26 1.77 -15.01
N ARG A 35 -3.24 1.37 -15.80
CA ARG A 35 -3.15 0.21 -16.68
C ARG A 35 -3.57 0.57 -18.10
N GLU A 36 -3.15 -0.27 -19.05
CA GLU A 36 -3.67 -0.22 -20.40
C GLU A 36 -5.18 -0.54 -20.35
N GLY A 37 -6.02 0.42 -20.76
CA GLY A 37 -7.48 0.33 -20.64
C GLY A 37 -8.11 1.07 -19.44
N GLY A 38 -7.32 1.71 -18.58
CA GLY A 38 -7.80 2.60 -17.52
C GLY A 38 -7.16 2.37 -16.15
N ASP A 39 -7.54 3.20 -15.18
CA ASP A 39 -7.05 3.08 -13.81
C ASP A 39 -7.71 1.89 -13.09
N ALA A 40 -6.90 1.06 -12.43
CA ALA A 40 -7.35 -0.01 -11.57
C ALA A 40 -7.16 0.37 -10.11
N LYS A 41 -8.23 0.22 -9.33
CA LYS A 41 -8.22 0.51 -7.90
C LYS A 41 -7.63 -0.66 -7.11
N LEU A 42 -6.62 -0.39 -6.29
CA LEU A 42 -6.09 -1.29 -5.27
C LEU A 42 -6.55 -0.78 -3.90
N VAL A 43 -7.26 -1.63 -3.16
CA VAL A 43 -7.67 -1.36 -1.78
C VAL A 43 -6.73 -2.12 -0.86
N PHE A 44 -5.96 -1.38 -0.07
CA PHE A 44 -5.00 -1.89 0.88
C PHE A 44 -5.68 -1.99 2.25
N GLU A 45 -5.91 -3.20 2.73
CA GLU A 45 -6.56 -3.49 4.01
C GLU A 45 -5.53 -3.71 5.11
N ALA A 46 -5.81 -3.19 6.31
CA ALA A 46 -4.95 -3.34 7.47
C ALA A 46 -4.79 -4.82 7.88
N VAL A 47 -3.54 -5.26 8.04
CA VAL A 47 -3.21 -6.62 8.47
C VAL A 47 -2.81 -6.64 9.94
N ALA A 48 -3.43 -7.50 10.74
CA ALA A 48 -3.02 -7.73 12.12
C ALA A 48 -1.74 -8.58 12.18
N ASN A 49 -0.87 -8.29 13.13
CA ASN A 49 0.32 -9.09 13.42
C ASN A 49 0.35 -9.43 14.92
N PRO A 50 -0.06 -10.65 15.32
CA PRO A 50 -0.11 -11.06 16.72
C PRO A 50 1.25 -11.07 17.41
N VAL A 51 2.35 -11.25 16.67
CA VAL A 51 3.71 -11.32 17.22
C VAL A 51 4.18 -9.94 17.69
N THR A 52 3.84 -8.89 16.94
CA THR A 52 4.16 -7.50 17.28
C THR A 52 3.04 -6.82 18.09
N GLY A 53 1.85 -7.42 18.16
CA GLY A 53 0.67 -6.85 18.78
C GLY A 53 -0.01 -5.76 17.93
N GLU A 54 0.11 -5.83 16.60
CA GLU A 54 -0.63 -4.98 15.66
C GLU A 54 -2.01 -5.57 15.38
N THR A 55 -2.99 -4.70 15.13
CA THR A 55 -4.39 -5.07 14.92
C THR A 55 -4.95 -4.46 13.64
N VAL A 56 -6.07 -4.98 13.13
CA VAL A 56 -6.80 -4.32 12.04
C VAL A 56 -7.21 -2.93 12.51
N GLY A 57 -6.82 -1.90 11.76
CA GLY A 57 -7.02 -0.50 12.15
C GLY A 57 -5.92 0.13 13.01
N ASP A 58 -4.90 -0.64 13.44
CA ASP A 58 -3.69 -0.13 14.10
C ASP A 58 -2.49 -1.03 13.77
N THR A 59 -1.92 -0.81 12.57
CA THR A 59 -0.86 -1.65 12.00
C THR A 59 0.04 -0.86 11.06
N SER A 60 1.25 -1.34 10.85
CA SER A 60 2.17 -0.82 9.84
C SER A 60 2.06 -1.53 8.49
N GLU A 61 1.36 -2.66 8.43
CA GLU A 61 1.27 -3.52 7.25
C GLU A 61 -0.13 -3.53 6.65
N PHE A 62 -0.20 -3.38 5.33
CA PHE A 62 -1.44 -3.40 4.58
C PHE A 62 -1.31 -4.29 3.34
N LEU A 63 -2.38 -4.99 3.00
CA LEU A 63 -2.42 -5.93 1.88
C LEU A 63 -3.53 -5.55 0.91
N ALA A 64 -3.21 -5.51 -0.38
CA ALA A 64 -4.21 -5.46 -1.44
C ALA A 64 -4.14 -6.72 -2.30
N LYS A 65 -5.28 -7.17 -2.82
CA LYS A 65 -5.36 -8.27 -3.78
C LYS A 65 -5.89 -7.75 -5.12
N ALA A 66 -5.26 -8.18 -6.19
CA ALA A 66 -5.69 -7.90 -7.55
C ALA A 66 -5.12 -8.93 -8.53
N ASP A 67 -6.01 -9.58 -9.28
CA ASP A 67 -5.64 -10.68 -10.19
C ASP A 67 -4.67 -10.26 -11.29
N TRP A 68 -4.61 -8.97 -11.62
CA TRP A 68 -3.71 -8.42 -12.64
C TRP A 68 -2.27 -8.21 -12.16
N LEU A 69 -2.03 -8.23 -10.85
CA LEU A 69 -0.68 -8.12 -10.28
C LEU A 69 0.17 -9.35 -10.64
N SER A 70 -0.46 -10.50 -10.89
CA SER A 70 0.22 -11.73 -11.32
C SER A 70 0.90 -11.62 -12.69
N VAL A 71 0.52 -10.63 -13.49
CA VAL A 71 0.97 -10.48 -14.89
C VAL A 71 1.86 -9.25 -15.09
N THR A 72 1.79 -8.26 -14.20
CA THR A 72 2.39 -6.94 -14.43
C THR A 72 3.57 -6.69 -13.49
N GLY A 73 4.80 -6.68 -14.02
CA GLY A 73 6.02 -6.48 -13.23
C GLY A 73 6.27 -5.03 -12.78
N THR A 74 5.69 -4.05 -13.46
CA THR A 74 5.84 -2.61 -13.16
C THR A 74 4.56 -1.86 -13.48
N PHE A 75 4.20 -0.86 -12.67
CA PHE A 75 3.05 0.01 -12.95
C PHE A 75 3.25 1.39 -12.32
N ASP A 76 2.71 2.42 -12.97
CA ASP A 76 2.56 3.73 -12.37
C ASP A 76 1.32 3.76 -11.49
N ALA A 77 1.37 4.51 -10.41
CA ALA A 77 0.25 4.62 -9.49
C ALA A 77 0.15 6.00 -8.86
N VAL A 78 -1.04 6.31 -8.37
CA VAL A 78 -1.33 7.52 -7.59
C VAL A 78 -2.00 7.10 -6.30
N LEU A 79 -1.45 7.55 -5.18
CA LEU A 79 -2.10 7.54 -3.87
C LEU A 79 -2.97 8.80 -3.78
N PRO A 80 -4.31 8.70 -3.84
CA PRO A 80 -5.18 9.87 -3.91
C PRO A 80 -5.11 10.71 -2.65
N GLU A 81 -5.18 10.07 -1.49
CA GLU A 81 -5.06 10.71 -0.19
C GLU A 81 -4.63 9.71 0.88
N ILE A 82 -3.77 10.15 1.80
CA ILE A 82 -3.54 9.46 3.07
C ILE A 82 -3.15 10.46 4.16
N THR A 83 -3.55 10.19 5.41
CA THR A 83 -3.08 10.96 6.56
C THR A 83 -2.03 10.16 7.32
N VAL A 84 -0.81 10.69 7.42
CA VAL A 84 0.31 10.09 8.14
C VAL A 84 0.78 11.06 9.21
N LEU A 85 0.69 10.65 10.48
CA LEU A 85 1.11 11.45 11.65
C LEU A 85 0.51 12.87 11.66
N GLY A 86 -0.78 12.99 11.31
CA GLY A 86 -1.51 14.26 11.27
C GLY A 86 -1.23 15.11 10.02
N LYS A 87 -0.33 14.67 9.12
CA LYS A 87 -0.08 15.31 7.84
C LYS A 87 -0.85 14.60 6.74
N VAL A 88 -1.61 15.36 5.96
CA VAL A 88 -2.33 14.86 4.80
C VAL A 88 -1.42 14.92 3.57
N TYR A 89 -1.32 13.80 2.87
CA TYR A 89 -0.66 13.67 1.58
C TYR A 89 -1.74 13.44 0.52
N ARG A 90 -1.65 14.13 -0.62
CA ARG A 90 -2.64 14.07 -1.69
C ARG A 90 -1.95 13.88 -3.04
N SER A 91 -2.57 13.09 -3.91
CA SER A 91 -2.14 12.86 -5.29
C SER A 91 -0.66 12.50 -5.42
N VAL A 92 -0.18 11.61 -4.55
CA VAL A 92 1.23 11.20 -4.56
C VAL A 92 1.42 10.16 -5.67
N ALA A 93 2.05 10.56 -6.77
CA ALA A 93 2.40 9.66 -7.86
C ALA A 93 3.68 8.88 -7.53
N PHE A 94 3.75 7.61 -7.94
CA PHE A 94 4.93 6.76 -7.82
C PHE A 94 4.94 5.68 -8.90
N ASN A 95 6.12 5.11 -9.15
CA ASN A 95 6.28 3.96 -10.05
C ASN A 95 6.66 2.71 -9.24
N TYR A 96 5.97 1.59 -9.41
CA TYR A 96 6.39 0.32 -8.81
C TYR A 96 7.28 -0.47 -9.78
N PRO A 97 8.40 -1.07 -9.33
CA PRO A 97 8.90 -1.13 -7.95
C PRO A 97 9.83 0.03 -7.54
N LYS A 98 10.15 0.97 -8.44
CA LYS A 98 11.21 1.97 -8.22
C LYS A 98 10.93 2.96 -7.07
N GLY A 99 9.66 3.23 -6.77
CA GLY A 99 9.23 4.25 -5.81
C GLY A 99 9.13 5.66 -6.41
N ASN A 100 8.99 6.65 -5.52
CA ASN A 100 9.19 8.09 -5.75
C ASN A 100 10.34 8.54 -4.86
#